data_AF-A0A3C1Q860-F1
#
_entry.id   AF-A0A3C1Q860-F1
#
_cell.length_a   1.000
_cell.length_b   1.000
_cell.length_c   1.000
_cell.angle_alpha   90.00
_cell.angle_beta   90.00
_cell.angle_gamma   90.00
#
_symmetry.space_group_name_H-M   'P 1'
#
loop_
_entity.id
_entity.type
_entity.pdbx_description
1 polymer ?
#
loop_
_entity_poly.entity_id
_entity_poly.type
_entity_poly.pdbx_seq_one_letter_code
_entity_poly.pdbx_strand_id
1 'polypeptide(L)'
;MKTDCPLADIVTSKPRAILLAILSISCLFAFAGRAQAGATAAPGSSAPYLIIHLDAIPSKLFFEEYDAGRLPNIKAAFEDGKIVRHAVSPFFPGTEMLYPRLKNGLDVEAQMPITWEMYDRESGETTSHIQTILKLFSYLPRYSLTQIIHGAPGMDLLAGCALLNTPRMLDEYRIVEFFWFITDAYGHVFGEESQKKSIAILDEFFGLLLRQLGSKPVNLVLYADHGMSMFERDYDAEAAMSEIAGDNVEFLYYPNLHLRDPSLAQATAERLAARDELDFAFYRADESLIVGVHKNGQVMFRSEGGSISYSCNGPDPFGYFRLGYQGQPLSDQQWLDLTCKERFPAVPVQIVRYMDNPLSGDIVAVLNPPKALKTAVGIAGCHAGFADTDCVVGILMKGPDIDPSKIPDTFWLHRLHRDILEIDPGNPETARRERNSLMVSGGRIELQASPAHRWNGMLSAGSDGWTVTCERSLARSLITQIWTGLGITSGGEPAGSPTPVASSRLNFYLGPLVYEYKNLILLPSGKRISSSSLRVETKCGVIVEWSHPNRIGLGITW
;
A
#
# COMPACT_ATOMS: atom_id res chain seq x y z
N MET A 1 -16.35 23.27 -22.50
CA MET A 1 -16.84 23.97 -21.29
C MET A 1 -15.69 23.96 -20.28
N LYS A 2 -15.26 25.13 -19.80
CA LYS A 2 -14.33 25.22 -18.66
C LYS A 2 -15.12 24.89 -17.41
N THR A 3 -14.81 23.77 -16.76
CA THR A 3 -15.36 23.41 -15.45
C THR A 3 -14.42 23.95 -14.39
N ASP A 4 -14.81 25.06 -13.77
CA ASP A 4 -14.19 25.55 -12.54
C ASP A 4 -14.49 24.52 -11.43
N CYS A 5 -13.46 23.75 -11.04
CA CYS A 5 -13.56 22.77 -9.97
C CYS A 5 -13.27 23.46 -8.63
N PRO A 6 -14.24 23.56 -7.69
CA PRO A 6 -14.10 24.30 -6.43
C PRO A 6 -12.99 23.78 -5.50
N LEU A 7 -12.46 22.58 -5.74
CA LEU A 7 -11.35 22.01 -4.96
C LEU A 7 -10.00 22.69 -5.23
N ALA A 8 -9.79 23.26 -6.42
CA ALA A 8 -8.53 23.94 -6.75
C ALA A 8 -8.32 25.22 -5.92
N ASP A 9 -9.40 25.91 -5.53
CA ASP A 9 -9.36 27.15 -4.72
C ASP A 9 -9.21 26.88 -3.21
N ILE A 10 -9.54 25.68 -2.75
CA ILE A 10 -9.36 25.27 -1.34
C ILE A 10 -7.89 24.95 -1.05
N VAL A 11 -7.18 24.32 -1.99
CA VAL A 11 -5.76 23.95 -1.84
C VAL A 11 -4.84 25.17 -1.87
N THR A 12 -5.23 26.23 -2.59
CA THR A 12 -4.37 27.42 -2.79
C THR A 12 -4.52 28.49 -1.70
N SER A 13 -5.61 28.51 -0.93
CA SER A 13 -5.93 29.64 -0.04
C SER A 13 -5.45 29.52 1.41
N LYS A 14 -5.09 28.32 1.92
CA LYS A 14 -4.67 28.12 3.33
C LYS A 14 -3.59 27.02 3.55
N PRO A 15 -2.39 27.15 2.96
CA PRO A 15 -1.34 26.13 3.02
C PRO A 15 -0.88 25.78 4.45
N ARG A 16 -0.90 26.75 5.38
CA ARG A 16 -0.51 26.51 6.79
C ARG A 16 -1.53 25.70 7.59
N ALA A 17 -2.83 25.86 7.32
CA ALA A 17 -3.88 25.14 8.05
C ALA A 17 -3.97 23.68 7.61
N ILE A 18 -3.77 23.42 6.32
CA ILE A 18 -3.70 22.06 5.74
C ILE A 18 -2.44 21.35 6.25
N LEU A 19 -1.27 22.01 6.26
CA LEU A 19 -0.04 21.44 6.82
C LEU A 19 -0.18 21.09 8.31
N LEU A 20 -0.82 21.95 9.11
CA LEU A 20 -1.10 21.67 10.54
C LEU A 20 -2.13 20.56 10.74
N ALA A 21 -3.17 20.47 9.90
CA ALA A 21 -4.15 19.39 9.95
C ALA A 21 -3.51 18.04 9.55
N ILE A 22 -2.68 18.02 8.50
CA ILE A 22 -1.90 16.86 8.06
C ILE A 22 -0.94 16.39 9.16
N LEU A 23 -0.24 17.32 9.82
CA LEU A 23 0.64 17.01 10.95
C LEU A 23 -0.14 16.48 12.17
N SER A 24 -1.34 17.01 12.43
CA SER A 24 -2.20 16.58 13.55
C SER A 24 -2.80 15.19 13.32
N ILE A 25 -3.22 14.91 12.08
CA ILE A 25 -3.75 13.61 11.65
C ILE A 25 -2.63 12.55 11.63
N SER A 26 -1.42 12.92 11.18
CA SER A 26 -0.22 12.05 11.25
C SER A 26 0.13 11.64 12.69
N CYS A 27 -0.10 12.52 13.67
CA CYS A 27 0.07 12.22 15.09
C CYS A 27 -1.05 11.31 15.65
N LEU A 28 -2.29 11.43 15.15
CA LEU A 28 -3.42 10.57 15.56
C LEU A 28 -3.23 9.11 15.10
N PHE A 29 -2.69 8.88 13.91
CA PHE A 29 -2.41 7.54 13.40
C PHE A 29 -1.24 6.81 14.11
N ALA A 30 -0.39 7.54 14.84
CA ALA A 30 0.68 6.94 15.65
C ALA A 30 0.16 6.13 16.86
N PHE A 31 -1.10 6.36 17.29
CA PHE A 31 -1.69 5.73 18.48
C PHE A 31 -2.55 4.49 18.19
N ALA A 32 -2.91 4.21 16.93
CA ALA A 32 -3.87 3.15 16.59
C ALA A 32 -3.28 1.72 16.46
N GLY A 33 -1.95 1.56 16.54
CA GLY A 33 -1.32 0.24 16.39
C GLY A 33 -1.19 -0.52 17.70
N ARG A 34 -1.82 -1.71 17.81
CA ARG A 34 -1.49 -2.69 18.86
C ARG A 34 -0.03 -3.15 18.72
N ALA A 35 0.72 -3.11 19.82
CA ALA A 35 2.05 -3.69 19.88
C ALA A 35 1.92 -5.21 19.86
N GLN A 36 2.54 -5.86 18.87
CA GLN A 36 2.69 -7.30 18.88
C GLN A 36 4.15 -7.58 19.23
N ALA A 37 4.37 -8.27 20.34
CA ALA A 37 5.70 -8.49 20.87
C ALA A 37 6.30 -9.79 20.33
N GLY A 38 7.47 -9.66 19.71
CA GLY A 38 8.58 -10.61 19.82
C GLY A 38 8.65 -11.74 18.78
N ALA A 39 9.77 -11.80 18.06
CA ALA A 39 10.71 -12.93 18.14
C ALA A 39 12.05 -12.62 17.44
N THR A 40 13.03 -13.42 17.84
CA THR A 40 14.48 -13.38 17.59
C THR A 40 14.92 -13.47 16.13
N ALA A 41 15.99 -12.75 15.79
CA ALA A 41 16.65 -12.80 14.48
C ALA A 41 17.25 -14.19 14.17
N ALA A 42 16.92 -14.72 12.99
CA ALA A 42 17.64 -15.85 12.40
C ALA A 42 18.94 -15.38 11.70
N PRO A 43 20.04 -16.15 11.77
CA PRO A 43 21.33 -15.81 11.18
C PRO A 43 21.38 -16.12 9.68
N GLY A 44 21.96 -15.19 8.90
CA GLY A 44 22.15 -15.30 7.44
C GLY A 44 21.85 -13.95 6.78
N SER A 45 22.89 -13.16 6.48
CA SER A 45 22.76 -11.75 6.07
C SER A 45 22.23 -11.60 4.64
N SER A 46 20.91 -11.74 4.45
CA SER A 46 20.21 -11.29 3.23
C SER A 46 20.21 -9.75 3.18
N ALA A 47 20.25 -9.17 1.98
CA ALA A 47 20.09 -7.73 1.82
C ALA A 47 18.66 -7.30 2.20
N PRO A 48 18.45 -6.04 2.64
CA PRO A 48 17.11 -5.57 2.93
C PRO A 48 16.29 -5.43 1.64
N TYR A 49 14.98 -5.62 1.74
CA TYR A 49 14.01 -5.41 0.67
C TYR A 49 13.44 -4.00 0.73
N LEU A 50 13.39 -3.34 -0.41
CA LEU A 50 12.53 -2.20 -0.67
C LEU A 50 11.42 -2.65 -1.62
N ILE A 51 10.19 -2.64 -1.12
CA ILE A 51 9.00 -3.01 -1.86
C ILE A 51 8.19 -1.74 -2.09
N ILE A 52 8.05 -1.34 -3.35
CA ILE A 52 7.26 -0.19 -3.78
C ILE A 52 5.94 -0.70 -4.35
N HIS A 53 4.85 -0.35 -3.69
CA HIS A 53 3.48 -0.59 -4.10
C HIS A 53 3.00 0.62 -4.91
N LEU A 54 2.68 0.41 -6.18
CA LEU A 54 2.18 1.41 -7.12
C LEU A 54 0.69 1.20 -7.33
N ASP A 55 -0.15 2.06 -6.76
CA ASP A 55 -1.58 1.79 -6.64
C ASP A 55 -2.34 1.94 -7.98
N ALA A 56 -3.19 0.98 -8.31
CA ALA A 56 -4.15 1.01 -9.43
C ALA A 56 -3.57 1.31 -10.82
N ILE A 57 -2.39 0.75 -11.16
CA ILE A 57 -1.78 0.88 -12.49
C ILE A 57 -1.89 -0.45 -13.28
N PRO A 58 -2.64 -0.47 -14.41
CA PRO A 58 -2.67 -1.63 -15.30
C PRO A 58 -1.28 -1.97 -15.84
N SER A 59 -1.01 -3.27 -16.01
CA SER A 59 0.24 -3.74 -16.63
C SER A 59 0.48 -3.10 -17.99
N LYS A 60 -0.55 -3.10 -18.84
CA LYS A 60 -0.48 -2.51 -20.18
C LYS A 60 -0.05 -1.04 -20.15
N LEU A 61 -0.70 -0.24 -19.30
CA LEU A 61 -0.38 1.18 -19.14
C LEU A 61 1.07 1.38 -18.69
N PHE A 62 1.49 0.66 -17.65
CA PHE A 62 2.85 0.76 -17.13
C PHE A 62 3.90 0.42 -18.20
N PHE A 63 3.69 -0.68 -18.91
CA PHE A 63 4.66 -1.15 -19.89
C PHE A 63 4.64 -0.36 -21.20
N GLU A 64 3.54 0.28 -21.57
CA GLU A 64 3.52 1.27 -22.66
C GLU A 64 4.47 2.45 -22.36
N GLU A 65 4.46 2.97 -21.12
CA GLU A 65 5.37 4.02 -20.68
C GLU A 65 6.83 3.51 -20.57
N TYR A 66 7.02 2.32 -20.01
CA TYR A 66 8.33 1.67 -19.84
C TYR A 66 9.02 1.39 -21.18
N ASP A 67 8.30 0.77 -22.12
CA ASP A 67 8.83 0.35 -23.42
C ASP A 67 9.10 1.55 -24.32
N ALA A 68 8.26 2.59 -24.24
CA ALA A 68 8.48 3.85 -24.93
C ALA A 68 9.65 4.68 -24.36
N GLY A 69 10.29 4.24 -23.28
CA GLY A 69 11.44 4.92 -22.67
C GLY A 69 11.08 6.15 -21.86
N ARG A 70 9.81 6.30 -21.45
CA ARG A 70 9.34 7.41 -20.61
C ARG A 70 9.62 7.20 -19.12
N LEU A 71 10.02 6.00 -18.73
CA LEU A 71 10.44 5.62 -17.36
C LEU A 71 11.93 5.23 -17.32
N PRO A 72 12.87 6.14 -17.65
CA PRO A 72 14.26 5.79 -17.86
C PRO A 72 14.97 5.31 -16.58
N ASN A 73 14.63 5.83 -15.40
CA ASN A 73 15.33 5.45 -14.16
C ASN A 73 14.90 4.07 -13.67
N ILE A 74 13.60 3.77 -13.71
CA ILE A 74 13.04 2.45 -13.42
C ILE A 74 13.57 1.45 -14.44
N LYS A 75 13.56 1.77 -15.73
CA LYS A 75 14.10 0.89 -16.78
C LYS A 75 15.56 0.53 -16.54
N ALA A 76 16.42 1.52 -16.33
CA ALA A 76 17.83 1.29 -16.05
C ALA A 76 18.06 0.48 -14.76
N ALA A 77 17.24 0.68 -13.74
CA ALA A 77 17.36 -0.08 -12.51
C ALA A 77 17.08 -1.57 -12.72
N PHE A 78 16.05 -1.91 -13.48
CA PHE A 78 15.53 -3.27 -13.61
C PHE A 78 15.92 -3.99 -14.92
N GLU A 79 16.78 -3.40 -15.76
CA GLU A 79 17.13 -3.95 -17.09
C GLU A 79 17.67 -5.40 -17.04
N ASP A 80 18.47 -5.73 -16.03
CA ASP A 80 18.98 -7.09 -15.77
C ASP A 80 18.20 -7.83 -14.67
N GLY A 81 17.03 -7.31 -14.30
CA GLY A 81 16.14 -7.91 -13.31
C GLY A 81 15.14 -8.89 -13.92
N LYS A 82 14.24 -9.39 -13.06
CA LYS A 82 13.04 -10.08 -13.51
C LYS A 82 11.95 -9.06 -13.82
N ILE A 83 11.38 -9.17 -15.02
CA ILE A 83 10.24 -8.38 -15.48
C ILE A 83 9.07 -9.34 -15.69
N VAL A 84 8.00 -9.15 -14.93
CA VAL A 84 6.76 -9.93 -15.03
C VAL A 84 5.67 -9.00 -15.55
N ARG A 85 5.17 -9.30 -16.75
CA ARG A 85 4.16 -8.48 -17.42
C ARG A 85 2.73 -8.95 -17.16
N HIS A 86 2.56 -10.16 -16.63
CA HIS A 86 1.25 -10.78 -16.52
C HIS A 86 1.06 -11.42 -15.14
N ALA A 87 1.32 -10.67 -14.07
CA ALA A 87 0.82 -11.10 -12.76
C ALA A 87 -0.66 -10.71 -12.65
N VAL A 88 -1.45 -11.55 -11.97
CA VAL A 88 -2.91 -11.36 -11.90
C VAL A 88 -3.35 -11.13 -10.46
N SER A 89 -3.95 -9.98 -10.22
CA SER A 89 -4.62 -9.60 -8.99
C SER A 89 -5.93 -10.36 -8.83
N PRO A 90 -6.30 -10.80 -7.61
CA PRO A 90 -7.58 -11.44 -7.38
C PRO A 90 -8.75 -10.49 -7.64
N PHE A 91 -9.82 -11.01 -8.22
CA PHE A 91 -11.13 -10.37 -8.19
C PHE A 91 -11.68 -10.44 -6.77
N PHE A 92 -12.37 -9.44 -6.23
CA PHE A 92 -12.64 -8.11 -6.78
C PHE A 92 -11.38 -7.22 -6.75
N PRO A 93 -10.94 -6.61 -7.88
CA PRO A 93 -9.67 -5.89 -7.94
C PRO A 93 -9.73 -4.64 -7.05
N GLY A 94 -8.97 -4.65 -5.96
CA GLY A 94 -8.94 -3.56 -4.97
C GLY A 94 -7.86 -3.79 -3.91
N THR A 95 -7.34 -2.70 -3.33
CA THR A 95 -6.33 -2.76 -2.28
C THR A 95 -6.81 -3.56 -1.06
N GLU A 96 -8.10 -3.45 -0.71
CA GLU A 96 -8.74 -4.18 0.40
C GLU A 96 -8.82 -5.69 0.16
N MET A 97 -8.92 -6.11 -1.10
CA MET A 97 -8.92 -7.52 -1.49
C MET A 97 -7.50 -8.10 -1.45
N LEU A 98 -6.53 -7.40 -2.05
CA LEU A 98 -5.18 -7.93 -2.21
C LEU A 98 -4.32 -7.80 -0.94
N TYR A 99 -4.20 -6.59 -0.39
CA TYR A 99 -3.13 -6.28 0.55
C TYR A 99 -3.20 -7.11 1.84
N PRO A 100 -4.38 -7.34 2.46
CA PRO A 100 -4.48 -8.23 3.60
C PRO A 100 -4.01 -9.66 3.30
N ARG A 101 -4.25 -10.17 2.09
CA ARG A 101 -3.81 -11.52 1.67
C ARG A 101 -2.32 -11.59 1.45
N LEU A 102 -1.74 -10.59 0.77
CA LEU A 102 -0.29 -10.42 0.64
C LEU A 102 0.43 -10.42 2.00
N LYS A 103 -0.18 -9.78 3.00
CA LYS A 103 0.43 -9.63 4.34
C LYS A 103 0.35 -10.87 5.21
N ASN A 104 -0.65 -11.73 4.98
CA ASN A 104 -0.85 -12.94 5.76
C ASN A 104 -0.46 -14.22 5.01
N GLY A 105 -0.06 -14.12 3.73
CA GLY A 105 0.25 -15.28 2.90
C GLY A 105 -0.97 -16.19 2.67
N LEU A 106 -2.15 -15.58 2.52
CA LEU A 106 -3.42 -16.29 2.39
C LEU A 106 -3.92 -16.28 0.96
N ASP A 107 -4.63 -17.34 0.57
CA ASP A 107 -5.31 -17.45 -0.71
C ASP A 107 -6.68 -16.72 -0.68
N VAL A 108 -7.40 -16.71 -1.81
CA VAL A 108 -8.58 -15.87 -2.05
C VAL A 108 -9.77 -16.26 -1.17
N GLU A 109 -9.95 -17.55 -0.96
CA GLU A 109 -11.02 -18.20 -0.20
C GLU A 109 -10.97 -17.94 1.31
N ALA A 110 -9.83 -17.46 1.84
CA ALA A 110 -9.70 -17.14 3.25
C ALA A 110 -10.67 -16.01 3.67
N GLN A 111 -11.28 -16.11 4.86
CA GLN A 111 -12.22 -15.13 5.43
C GLN A 111 -11.52 -13.79 5.77
N MET A 112 -11.19 -13.05 4.72
CA MET A 112 -10.50 -11.77 4.71
C MET A 112 -11.31 -10.81 3.85
N PRO A 113 -11.16 -9.48 4.02
CA PRO A 113 -11.95 -8.51 3.27
C PRO A 113 -11.94 -8.78 1.76
N ILE A 114 -13.11 -8.81 1.13
CA ILE A 114 -13.27 -9.00 -0.33
C ILE A 114 -13.85 -7.77 -1.05
N THR A 115 -14.33 -6.81 -0.25
CA THR A 115 -14.96 -5.54 -0.64
C THR A 115 -14.87 -4.57 0.54
N TRP A 116 -15.26 -3.31 0.32
CA TRP A 116 -15.31 -2.33 1.41
C TRP A 116 -16.41 -2.56 2.44
N GLU A 117 -17.59 -3.02 2.01
CA GLU A 117 -18.67 -3.43 2.92
C GLU A 117 -19.01 -4.90 2.70
N MET A 118 -19.24 -5.62 3.79
CA MET A 118 -19.41 -7.07 3.78
C MET A 118 -20.47 -7.51 4.78
N TYR A 119 -21.04 -8.67 4.53
CA TYR A 119 -21.95 -9.35 5.42
C TYR A 119 -21.50 -10.80 5.59
N ASP A 120 -21.30 -11.20 6.84
CA ASP A 120 -21.02 -12.58 7.19
C ASP A 120 -22.35 -13.29 7.51
N ARG A 121 -22.74 -14.23 6.65
CA ARG A 121 -23.99 -14.98 6.80
C ARG A 121 -23.98 -15.91 8.01
N GLU A 122 -22.83 -16.42 8.43
CA GLU A 122 -22.73 -17.35 9.55
C GLU A 122 -22.95 -16.61 10.88
N SER A 123 -22.30 -15.45 11.05
CA SER A 123 -22.41 -14.65 12.27
C SER A 123 -23.58 -13.66 12.24
N GLY A 124 -24.09 -13.29 11.06
CA GLY A 124 -25.07 -12.22 10.87
C GLY A 124 -24.49 -10.82 11.02
N GLU A 125 -23.16 -10.68 11.11
CA GLU A 125 -22.49 -9.40 11.31
C GLU A 125 -22.21 -8.68 9.98
N THR A 126 -22.42 -7.36 9.96
CA THR A 126 -21.98 -6.50 8.87
C THR A 126 -20.66 -5.81 9.22
N THR A 127 -19.76 -5.74 8.23
CA THR A 127 -18.57 -4.91 8.30
C THR A 127 -18.77 -3.69 7.42
N SER A 128 -18.71 -2.50 8.02
CA SER A 128 -18.82 -1.22 7.33
C SER A 128 -17.52 -0.81 6.63
N HIS A 129 -17.64 0.12 5.68
CA HIS A 129 -16.53 0.70 4.94
C HIS A 129 -15.40 1.21 5.86
N ILE A 130 -15.75 1.91 6.94
CA ILE A 130 -14.78 2.45 7.92
C ILE A 130 -14.06 1.31 8.65
N GLN A 131 -14.76 0.25 9.04
CA GLN A 131 -14.12 -0.90 9.69
C GLN A 131 -13.13 -1.58 8.75
N THR A 132 -13.45 -1.71 7.46
CA THR A 132 -12.53 -2.26 6.45
C THR A 132 -11.30 -1.37 6.29
N ILE A 133 -11.45 -0.05 6.21
CA ILE A 133 -10.32 0.90 6.19
C ILE A 133 -9.42 0.73 7.42
N LEU A 134 -10.01 0.71 8.62
CA LEU A 134 -9.25 0.54 9.87
C LEU A 134 -8.51 -0.80 9.91
N LYS A 135 -9.14 -1.87 9.40
CA LYS A 135 -8.53 -3.20 9.27
C LYS A 135 -7.38 -3.18 8.26
N LEU A 136 -7.54 -2.54 7.10
CA LEU A 136 -6.47 -2.36 6.11
C LEU A 136 -5.26 -1.65 6.73
N PHE A 137 -5.49 -0.55 7.45
CA PHE A 137 -4.44 0.22 8.11
C PHE A 137 -3.69 -0.58 9.17
N SER A 138 -4.34 -1.58 9.78
CA SER A 138 -3.67 -2.46 10.74
C SER A 138 -2.61 -3.38 10.12
N TYR A 139 -2.69 -3.64 8.81
CA TYR A 139 -1.71 -4.43 8.08
C TYR A 139 -0.53 -3.62 7.54
N LEU A 140 -0.68 -2.31 7.38
CA LEU A 140 0.38 -1.42 6.92
C LEU A 140 1.47 -1.26 7.99
N PRO A 141 2.77 -1.25 7.63
CA PRO A 141 3.80 -0.86 8.56
C PRO A 141 3.51 0.53 9.12
N ARG A 142 3.65 0.69 10.45
CA ARG A 142 3.29 1.96 11.13
C ARG A 142 3.97 3.19 10.52
N TYR A 143 5.20 3.03 10.03
CA TYR A 143 5.95 4.12 9.40
C TYR A 143 5.41 4.55 8.03
N SER A 144 4.55 3.74 7.43
CA SER A 144 3.92 3.99 6.13
C SER A 144 2.51 4.56 6.24
N LEU A 145 1.90 4.60 7.43
CA LEU A 145 0.54 5.13 7.61
C LEU A 145 0.37 6.58 7.13
N THR A 146 1.41 7.42 7.21
CA THR A 146 1.32 8.79 6.69
C THR A 146 1.21 8.86 5.16
N GLN A 147 1.57 7.78 4.44
CA GLN A 147 1.52 7.74 2.99
C GLN A 147 0.08 7.77 2.45
N ILE A 148 -0.91 7.36 3.26
CA ILE A 148 -2.34 7.54 2.93
C ILE A 148 -2.65 9.02 2.69
N ILE A 149 -2.08 9.91 3.51
CA ILE A 149 -2.23 11.37 3.34
C ILE A 149 -1.50 11.85 2.09
N HIS A 150 -0.37 11.22 1.74
CA HIS A 150 0.38 11.52 0.53
C HIS A 150 -0.33 11.01 -0.74
N GLY A 151 -1.33 10.15 -0.62
CA GLY A 151 -2.21 9.71 -1.72
C GLY A 151 -3.19 10.77 -2.19
N ALA A 152 -3.35 11.89 -1.46
CA ALA A 152 -4.23 12.96 -1.87
C ALA A 152 -3.67 13.69 -3.13
N PRO A 153 -4.50 13.95 -4.16
CA PRO A 153 -4.08 14.67 -5.37
C PRO A 153 -3.29 15.96 -5.09
N GLY A 154 -2.12 16.10 -5.72
CA GLY A 154 -1.22 17.24 -5.55
C GLY A 154 -0.15 17.06 -4.46
N MET A 155 -0.14 15.93 -3.77
CA MET A 155 0.87 15.58 -2.77
C MET A 155 2.03 14.74 -3.32
N ASP A 156 2.14 14.53 -4.65
CA ASP A 156 3.15 13.69 -5.31
C ASP A 156 4.58 14.07 -4.95
N LEU A 157 4.87 15.38 -4.88
CA LEU A 157 6.20 15.86 -4.50
C LEU A 157 6.54 15.52 -3.04
N LEU A 158 5.54 15.51 -2.15
CA LEU A 158 5.73 15.09 -0.77
C LEU A 158 5.92 13.57 -0.67
N ALA A 159 5.16 12.79 -1.44
CA ALA A 159 5.35 11.34 -1.57
C ALA A 159 6.77 11.03 -2.07
N GLY A 160 7.21 11.71 -3.13
CA GLY A 160 8.57 11.62 -3.65
C GLY A 160 9.64 11.99 -2.62
N CYS A 161 9.45 13.08 -1.86
CA CYS A 161 10.34 13.42 -0.74
C CYS A 161 10.37 12.32 0.33
N ALA A 162 9.23 11.67 0.60
CA ALA A 162 9.17 10.53 1.53
C ALA A 162 10.03 9.36 1.02
N LEU A 163 9.98 9.07 -0.28
CA LEU A 163 10.75 8.00 -0.92
C LEU A 163 12.25 8.19 -0.74
N LEU A 164 12.73 9.44 -0.74
CA LEU A 164 14.14 9.77 -0.52
C LEU A 164 14.62 9.48 0.92
N ASN A 165 13.73 9.19 1.86
CA ASN A 165 14.11 8.80 3.22
C ASN A 165 14.25 7.28 3.40
N THR A 166 13.86 6.50 2.39
CA THR A 166 13.98 5.03 2.38
C THR A 166 15.38 4.50 2.68
N PRO A 167 16.51 5.12 2.27
CA PRO A 167 17.83 4.62 2.64
C PRO A 167 18.05 4.51 4.15
N ARG A 168 17.51 5.46 4.94
CA ARG A 168 17.54 5.40 6.42
C ARG A 168 16.67 4.25 6.92
N MET A 169 15.47 4.10 6.37
CA MET A 169 14.60 2.99 6.73
C MET A 169 15.26 1.64 6.45
N LEU A 170 16.01 1.50 5.35
CA LEU A 170 16.76 0.28 5.02
C LEU A 170 18.00 0.04 5.91
N ASP A 171 18.38 1.00 6.77
CA ASP A 171 19.37 0.75 7.83
C ASP A 171 18.71 0.21 9.09
N GLU A 172 17.45 0.62 9.32
CA GLU A 172 16.63 0.19 10.45
C GLU A 172 15.97 -1.16 10.15
N TYR A 173 15.28 -1.32 9.02
CA TYR A 173 14.36 -2.41 8.71
C TYR A 173 14.91 -3.36 7.64
N ARG A 174 14.60 -4.67 7.78
CA ARG A 174 14.90 -5.67 6.73
C ARG A 174 13.95 -5.59 5.54
N ILE A 175 12.70 -5.17 5.76
CA ILE A 175 11.69 -5.01 4.72
C ILE A 175 11.11 -3.61 4.90
N VAL A 176 11.26 -2.78 3.87
CA VAL A 176 10.69 -1.44 3.79
C VAL A 176 9.61 -1.43 2.72
N GLU A 177 8.36 -1.23 3.12
CA GLU A 177 7.23 -1.07 2.20
C GLU A 177 6.92 0.42 2.00
N PHE A 178 6.92 0.84 0.75
CA PHE A 178 6.62 2.19 0.31
C PHE A 178 5.37 2.16 -0.59
N PHE A 179 4.41 3.05 -0.36
CA PHE A 179 3.12 3.10 -1.03
C PHE A 179 2.97 4.39 -1.84
N TRP A 180 2.83 4.23 -3.15
CA TRP A 180 2.49 5.31 -4.07
C TRP A 180 0.98 5.26 -4.36
N PHE A 181 0.16 5.62 -3.37
CA PHE A 181 -1.31 5.58 -3.46
C PHE A 181 -1.92 6.60 -4.42
N ILE A 182 -1.17 7.63 -4.80
CA ILE A 182 -1.72 8.78 -5.54
C ILE A 182 -2.17 8.44 -6.97
N THR A 183 -1.62 7.38 -7.57
CA THR A 183 -2.00 6.94 -8.91
C THR A 183 -3.43 6.41 -8.99
N ASP A 184 -3.96 5.83 -7.92
CA ASP A 184 -5.37 5.43 -7.83
C ASP A 184 -6.29 6.65 -7.80
N ALA A 185 -6.03 7.58 -6.86
CA ALA A 185 -6.80 8.82 -6.76
C ALA A 185 -6.76 9.63 -8.07
N TYR A 186 -5.62 9.68 -8.75
CA TYR A 186 -5.52 10.31 -10.06
C TYR A 186 -6.26 9.57 -11.15
N GLY A 187 -6.22 8.25 -11.15
CA GLY A 187 -6.98 7.41 -12.05
C GLY A 187 -8.49 7.66 -11.92
N HIS A 188 -8.99 7.58 -10.70
CA HIS A 188 -10.39 7.83 -10.39
C HIS A 188 -10.84 9.25 -10.74
N VAL A 189 -10.07 10.30 -10.45
CA VAL A 189 -10.57 11.68 -10.60
C VAL A 189 -10.19 12.34 -11.92
N PHE A 190 -9.01 12.01 -12.46
CA PHE A 190 -8.43 12.74 -13.60
C PHE A 190 -8.00 11.83 -14.77
N GLY A 191 -8.20 10.52 -14.66
CA GLY A 191 -7.99 9.55 -15.73
C GLY A 191 -6.53 9.23 -16.05
N GLU A 192 -6.37 8.45 -17.11
CA GLU A 192 -5.12 7.77 -17.51
C GLU A 192 -3.91 8.71 -17.64
N GLU A 193 -4.08 9.87 -18.28
CA GLU A 193 -2.97 10.81 -18.51
C GLU A 193 -2.40 11.38 -17.20
N SER A 194 -3.22 11.47 -16.15
CA SER A 194 -2.76 11.90 -14.83
C SER A 194 -2.02 10.77 -14.12
N GLN A 195 -2.43 9.51 -14.32
CA GLN A 195 -1.68 8.35 -13.84
C GLN A 195 -0.28 8.30 -14.48
N LYS A 196 -0.18 8.42 -15.81
CA LYS A 196 1.11 8.45 -16.54
C LYS A 196 2.05 9.52 -15.99
N LYS A 197 1.54 10.74 -15.76
CA LYS A 197 2.33 11.83 -15.16
C LYS A 197 2.83 11.49 -13.76
N SER A 198 2.01 10.87 -12.92
CA SER A 198 2.42 10.49 -11.57
C SER A 198 3.46 9.37 -11.58
N ILE A 199 3.36 8.39 -12.49
CA ILE A 199 4.41 7.36 -12.67
C ILE A 199 5.73 8.01 -13.14
N ALA A 200 5.67 9.02 -14.01
CA ALA A 200 6.86 9.77 -14.42
C ALA A 200 7.51 10.53 -13.24
N ILE A 201 6.70 11.14 -12.35
CA ILE A 201 7.21 11.77 -11.13
C ILE A 201 7.86 10.71 -10.22
N LEU A 202 7.23 9.55 -10.04
CA LEU A 202 7.81 8.43 -9.30
C LEU A 202 9.16 8.02 -9.90
N ASP A 203 9.28 7.90 -11.22
CA ASP A 203 10.52 7.56 -11.92
C ASP A 203 11.65 8.56 -11.61
N GLU A 204 11.37 9.86 -11.62
CA GLU A 204 12.36 10.90 -11.28
C GLU A 204 12.88 10.76 -9.84
N PHE A 205 11.96 10.57 -8.88
CA PHE A 205 12.33 10.37 -7.47
C PHE A 205 13.02 9.02 -7.26
N PHE A 206 12.65 8.00 -8.00
CA PHE A 206 13.31 6.70 -7.99
C PHE A 206 14.76 6.83 -8.48
N GLY A 207 15.03 7.59 -9.53
CA GLY A 207 16.39 7.91 -9.98
C GLY A 207 17.22 8.62 -8.90
N LEU A 208 16.62 9.57 -8.17
CA LEU A 208 17.25 10.22 -7.02
C LEU A 208 17.54 9.24 -5.88
N LEU A 209 16.61 8.34 -5.58
CA LEU A 209 16.77 7.29 -4.58
C LEU A 209 17.94 6.36 -4.93
N LEU A 210 18.02 5.86 -6.18
CA LEU A 210 19.11 4.99 -6.63
C LEU A 210 20.48 5.68 -6.48
N ARG A 211 20.56 6.97 -6.83
CA ARG A 211 21.76 7.78 -6.57
C ARG A 211 22.11 7.85 -5.09
N GLN A 212 21.13 7.90 -4.19
CA GLN A 212 21.37 7.89 -2.74
C GLN A 212 21.83 6.51 -2.24
N LEU A 213 21.19 5.43 -2.69
CA LEU A 213 21.58 4.05 -2.35
C LEU A 213 23.02 3.73 -2.80
N GLY A 214 23.45 4.25 -3.96
CA GLY A 214 24.79 4.00 -4.47
C GLY A 214 25.06 2.51 -4.64
N SER A 215 26.12 1.99 -4.02
CA SER A 215 26.48 0.57 -4.06
C SER A 215 25.88 -0.26 -2.93
N LYS A 216 24.94 0.28 -2.15
CA LYS A 216 24.29 -0.46 -1.05
C LYS A 216 23.52 -1.65 -1.66
N PRO A 217 23.76 -2.90 -1.22
CA PRO A 217 22.98 -4.04 -1.69
C PRO A 217 21.56 -3.94 -1.16
N VAL A 218 20.57 -3.94 -2.05
CA VAL A 218 19.14 -3.87 -1.74
C VAL A 218 18.38 -4.75 -2.73
N ASN A 219 17.38 -5.49 -2.26
CA ASN A 219 16.39 -6.15 -3.11
C ASN A 219 15.28 -5.15 -3.44
N LEU A 220 15.17 -4.77 -4.70
CA LEU A 220 14.15 -3.86 -5.21
C LEU A 220 12.99 -4.65 -5.79
N VAL A 221 11.77 -4.32 -5.35
CA VAL A 221 10.52 -4.83 -5.90
C VAL A 221 9.61 -3.64 -6.18
N LEU A 222 9.08 -3.54 -7.39
CA LEU A 222 8.05 -2.59 -7.79
C LEU A 222 6.88 -3.38 -8.35
N TYR A 223 5.69 -3.24 -7.77
CA TYR A 223 4.48 -3.90 -8.27
C TYR A 223 3.27 -2.98 -8.16
N ALA A 224 2.26 -3.22 -9.00
CA ALA A 224 0.92 -2.66 -8.81
C ALA A 224 -0.01 -3.70 -8.18
N ASP A 225 -0.92 -3.29 -7.29
CA ASP A 225 -1.88 -4.18 -6.62
C ASP A 225 -3.05 -4.57 -7.51
N HIS A 226 -3.55 -3.63 -8.28
CA HIS A 226 -4.54 -3.87 -9.32
C HIS A 226 -4.33 -2.87 -10.45
N GLY A 227 -5.08 -3.06 -11.52
CA GLY A 227 -5.21 -2.08 -12.57
C GLY A 227 -6.41 -1.17 -12.35
N MET A 228 -6.77 -0.46 -13.41
CA MET A 228 -7.93 0.40 -13.50
C MET A 228 -8.28 0.65 -14.96
N SER A 229 -9.56 0.66 -15.26
CA SER A 229 -10.10 0.90 -16.58
C SER A 229 -10.73 2.27 -16.70
N MET A 230 -10.47 2.93 -17.82
CA MET A 230 -11.25 4.11 -18.23
C MET A 230 -12.59 3.64 -18.79
N PHE A 231 -13.66 4.36 -18.46
CA PHE A 231 -15.01 3.98 -18.88
C PHE A 231 -15.62 5.01 -19.82
N GLU A 232 -16.56 4.53 -20.63
CA GLU A 232 -17.36 5.37 -21.52
C GLU A 232 -18.71 5.72 -20.89
N ARG A 233 -19.22 4.86 -20.00
CA ARG A 233 -20.51 5.01 -19.34
C ARG A 233 -20.53 4.41 -17.94
N ASP A 234 -21.14 5.13 -17.01
CA ASP A 234 -21.38 4.67 -15.65
C ASP A 234 -22.77 4.03 -15.49
N TYR A 235 -22.86 3.09 -14.56
CA TYR A 235 -24.06 2.31 -14.28
C TYR A 235 -24.25 2.15 -12.78
N ASP A 236 -25.50 2.22 -12.36
CA ASP A 236 -25.90 2.01 -10.97
C ASP A 236 -26.19 0.53 -10.73
N ALA A 237 -25.11 -0.26 -10.64
CA ALA A 237 -25.19 -1.71 -10.49
C ALA A 237 -25.94 -2.11 -9.21
N GLU A 238 -25.71 -1.40 -8.11
CA GLU A 238 -26.39 -1.66 -6.84
C GLU A 238 -27.89 -1.33 -6.93
N ALA A 239 -28.28 -0.21 -7.55
CA ALA A 239 -29.71 0.05 -7.77
C ALA A 239 -30.37 -1.05 -8.62
N ALA A 240 -29.71 -1.53 -9.68
CA ALA A 240 -30.22 -2.63 -10.49
C ALA A 240 -30.34 -3.94 -9.70
N MET A 241 -29.34 -4.26 -8.86
CA MET A 241 -29.35 -5.43 -7.97
C MET A 241 -30.50 -5.35 -6.95
N SER A 242 -30.67 -4.18 -6.32
CA SER A 242 -31.74 -3.92 -5.37
C SER A 242 -33.12 -3.98 -6.01
N GLU A 243 -33.33 -3.38 -7.18
CA GLU A 243 -34.61 -3.38 -7.91
C GLU A 243 -35.06 -4.80 -8.27
N ILE A 244 -34.14 -5.65 -8.73
CA ILE A 244 -34.47 -7.01 -9.15
C ILE A 244 -34.75 -7.93 -7.95
N ALA A 245 -33.95 -7.84 -6.90
CA ALA A 245 -34.10 -8.65 -5.69
C ALA A 245 -35.28 -8.20 -4.81
N GLY A 246 -35.63 -6.90 -4.84
CA GLY A 246 -36.74 -6.33 -4.08
C GLY A 246 -36.63 -6.62 -2.58
N ASP A 247 -37.73 -7.09 -1.98
CA ASP A 247 -37.79 -7.42 -0.54
C ASP A 247 -36.87 -8.59 -0.15
N ASN A 248 -36.31 -9.33 -1.12
CA ASN A 248 -35.40 -10.43 -0.88
C ASN A 248 -33.94 -9.98 -0.62
N VAL A 249 -33.63 -8.69 -0.61
CA VAL A 249 -32.30 -8.21 -0.23
C VAL A 249 -32.08 -8.39 1.28
N GLU A 250 -31.07 -9.17 1.65
CA GLU A 250 -30.53 -9.23 3.02
C GLU A 250 -29.40 -8.21 3.18
N PHE A 251 -28.44 -8.23 2.25
CA PHE A 251 -27.33 -7.28 2.20
C PHE A 251 -26.90 -7.06 0.75
N LEU A 252 -26.44 -5.85 0.43
CA LEU A 252 -26.00 -5.49 -0.91
C LEU A 252 -24.83 -4.51 -0.82
N TYR A 253 -23.72 -4.89 -1.43
CA TYR A 253 -22.58 -4.03 -1.74
C TYR A 253 -21.86 -4.65 -2.93
N TYR A 254 -21.72 -3.91 -4.04
CA TYR A 254 -21.16 -4.48 -5.25
C TYR A 254 -19.76 -5.08 -5.02
N PRO A 255 -19.45 -6.30 -5.53
CA PRO A 255 -20.27 -7.12 -6.45
C PRO A 255 -21.24 -8.09 -5.77
N ASN A 256 -21.41 -8.06 -4.45
CA ASN A 256 -22.15 -9.06 -3.67
C ASN A 256 -23.61 -8.67 -3.44
N LEU A 257 -24.52 -9.60 -3.73
CA LEU A 257 -25.91 -9.58 -3.28
C LEU A 257 -26.18 -10.80 -2.43
N HIS A 258 -26.52 -10.56 -1.16
CA HIS A 258 -27.02 -11.57 -0.25
C HIS A 258 -28.55 -11.52 -0.24
N LEU A 259 -29.16 -12.68 -0.42
CA LEU A 259 -30.60 -12.88 -0.45
C LEU A 259 -31.14 -13.36 0.90
N ARG A 260 -32.35 -12.96 1.27
CA ARG A 260 -33.06 -13.52 2.44
C ARG A 260 -33.39 -15.00 2.22
N ASP A 261 -33.83 -15.32 1.00
CA ASP A 261 -34.02 -16.69 0.50
C ASP A 261 -33.01 -16.98 -0.62
N PRO A 262 -31.90 -17.69 -0.30
CA PRO A 262 -30.88 -18.09 -1.26
C PRO A 262 -31.39 -19.03 -2.37
N SER A 263 -32.51 -19.73 -2.17
CA SER A 263 -33.07 -20.64 -3.19
C SER A 263 -33.52 -19.90 -4.45
N LEU A 264 -33.72 -18.58 -4.35
CA LEU A 264 -34.09 -17.69 -5.44
C LEU A 264 -32.88 -17.12 -6.22
N ALA A 265 -31.65 -17.54 -5.90
CA ALA A 265 -30.44 -17.02 -6.52
C ALA A 265 -30.43 -17.18 -8.05
N GLN A 266 -30.81 -18.36 -8.57
CA GLN A 266 -30.89 -18.61 -10.01
C GLN A 266 -31.85 -17.63 -10.71
N ALA A 267 -33.11 -17.58 -10.27
CA ALA A 267 -34.14 -16.75 -10.90
C ALA A 267 -33.78 -15.25 -10.82
N THR A 268 -33.12 -14.84 -9.75
CA THR A 268 -32.64 -13.46 -9.57
C THR A 268 -31.47 -13.16 -10.51
N ALA A 269 -30.50 -14.07 -10.64
CA ALA A 269 -29.37 -13.93 -11.57
C ALA A 269 -29.82 -13.87 -13.03
N GLU A 270 -30.81 -14.67 -13.43
CA GLU A 270 -31.40 -14.63 -14.78
C GLU A 270 -32.04 -13.28 -15.10
N ARG A 271 -32.76 -12.69 -14.13
CA ARG A 271 -33.35 -11.35 -14.27
C ARG A 271 -32.31 -10.24 -14.29
N LEU A 272 -31.23 -10.38 -13.50
CA LEU A 272 -30.12 -9.42 -13.49
C LEU A 272 -29.34 -9.44 -14.81
N ALA A 273 -29.07 -10.61 -15.38
CA ALA A 273 -28.35 -10.72 -16.64
C ALA A 273 -29.12 -10.15 -17.85
N ALA A 274 -30.43 -9.94 -17.72
CA ALA A 274 -31.25 -9.26 -18.72
C ALA A 274 -31.15 -7.72 -18.66
N ARG A 275 -30.53 -7.17 -17.60
CA ARG A 275 -30.29 -5.73 -17.41
C ARG A 275 -29.03 -5.31 -18.17
N ASP A 276 -29.06 -4.13 -18.76
CA ASP A 276 -27.88 -3.58 -19.46
C ASP A 276 -26.81 -3.08 -18.49
N GLU A 277 -27.18 -2.85 -17.23
CA GLU A 277 -26.32 -2.37 -16.16
C GLU A 277 -25.22 -3.37 -15.81
N LEU A 278 -25.44 -4.67 -15.98
CA LEU A 278 -24.49 -5.72 -15.64
C LEU A 278 -24.09 -6.51 -16.89
N ASP A 279 -22.96 -7.21 -16.84
CA ASP A 279 -22.59 -8.17 -17.87
C ASP A 279 -22.93 -9.58 -17.43
N PHE A 280 -22.58 -9.93 -16.18
CA PHE A 280 -22.83 -11.24 -15.62
C PHE A 280 -23.49 -11.17 -14.24
N ALA A 281 -24.28 -12.19 -13.93
CA ALA A 281 -24.67 -12.53 -12.57
C ALA A 281 -24.32 -14.00 -12.31
N PHE A 282 -23.40 -14.24 -11.37
CA PHE A 282 -22.95 -15.58 -10.99
C PHE A 282 -23.69 -16.06 -9.75
N TYR A 283 -24.11 -17.32 -9.73
CA TYR A 283 -24.69 -17.97 -8.57
C TYR A 283 -24.18 -19.40 -8.45
N ARG A 284 -24.21 -19.95 -7.22
CA ARG A 284 -23.87 -21.34 -6.94
C ARG A 284 -25.09 -22.24 -7.20
N ALA A 285 -24.99 -23.14 -8.18
CA ALA A 285 -26.07 -24.06 -8.53
C ALA A 285 -26.03 -25.35 -7.70
N ASP A 286 -24.83 -25.82 -7.37
CA ASP A 286 -24.57 -26.91 -6.43
C ASP A 286 -23.18 -26.73 -5.77
N GLU A 287 -22.76 -27.65 -4.90
CA GLU A 287 -21.47 -27.57 -4.19
C GLU A 287 -20.26 -27.44 -5.14
N SER A 288 -20.36 -28.02 -6.34
CA SER A 288 -19.29 -28.07 -7.34
C SER A 288 -19.49 -27.13 -8.53
N LEU A 289 -20.69 -26.57 -8.71
CA LEU A 289 -21.07 -25.86 -9.93
C LEU A 289 -21.45 -24.39 -9.64
N ILE A 290 -20.73 -23.48 -10.28
CA ILE A 290 -21.08 -22.07 -10.39
C ILE A 290 -21.57 -21.79 -11.81
N VAL A 291 -22.69 -21.09 -11.93
CA VAL A 291 -23.28 -20.68 -13.21
C VAL A 291 -23.24 -19.16 -13.30
N GLY A 292 -22.64 -18.65 -14.37
CA GLY A 292 -22.69 -17.25 -14.75
C GLY A 292 -23.73 -17.01 -15.84
N VAL A 293 -24.74 -16.20 -15.55
CA VAL A 293 -25.74 -15.83 -16.55
C VAL A 293 -25.32 -14.53 -17.23
N HIS A 294 -25.39 -14.51 -18.56
CA HIS A 294 -25.09 -13.36 -19.42
C HIS A 294 -26.22 -13.19 -20.43
N LYS A 295 -26.43 -11.97 -20.95
CA LYS A 295 -27.54 -11.69 -21.89
C LYS A 295 -27.57 -12.59 -23.14
N ASN A 296 -26.43 -13.13 -23.54
CA ASN A 296 -26.27 -13.97 -24.73
C ASN A 296 -26.11 -15.47 -24.43
N GLY A 297 -26.18 -15.90 -23.16
CA GLY A 297 -25.93 -17.29 -22.81
C GLY A 297 -25.53 -17.50 -21.36
N GLN A 298 -25.00 -18.68 -21.06
CA GLN A 298 -24.53 -19.05 -19.73
C GLN A 298 -23.12 -19.60 -19.81
N VAL A 299 -22.37 -19.40 -18.74
CA VAL A 299 -21.08 -20.04 -18.49
C VAL A 299 -21.19 -20.92 -17.24
N MET A 300 -20.48 -22.04 -17.24
CA MET A 300 -20.50 -23.01 -16.15
C MET A 300 -19.07 -23.33 -15.74
N PHE A 301 -18.80 -23.21 -14.44
CA PHE A 301 -17.53 -23.57 -13.83
C PHE A 301 -17.77 -24.73 -12.88
N ARG A 302 -17.18 -25.89 -13.17
CA ARG A 302 -17.29 -27.08 -12.32
C ARG A 302 -15.96 -27.37 -11.64
N SER A 303 -15.98 -27.38 -10.32
CA SER A 303 -14.83 -27.61 -9.44
C SER A 303 -14.76 -29.08 -9.02
N GLU A 304 -13.68 -29.76 -9.37
CA GLU A 304 -13.42 -31.17 -9.03
C GLU A 304 -11.94 -31.36 -8.70
N GLY A 305 -11.63 -31.89 -7.51
CA GLY A 305 -10.26 -32.21 -7.11
C GLY A 305 -9.28 -31.03 -7.16
N GLY A 306 -9.75 -29.82 -6.83
CA GLY A 306 -8.95 -28.58 -6.89
C GLY A 306 -8.73 -28.02 -8.30
N SER A 307 -9.25 -28.69 -9.34
CA SER A 307 -9.25 -28.20 -10.72
C SER A 307 -10.63 -27.67 -11.09
N ILE A 308 -10.68 -26.79 -12.10
CA ILE A 308 -11.91 -26.16 -12.57
C ILE A 308 -12.04 -26.46 -14.06
N SER A 309 -13.20 -26.94 -14.48
CA SER A 309 -13.58 -27.03 -15.89
C SER A 309 -14.53 -25.89 -16.25
N TYR A 310 -14.45 -25.45 -17.51
CA TYR A 310 -15.25 -24.37 -18.07
C TYR A 310 -16.09 -24.89 -19.24
N SER A 311 -17.32 -24.45 -19.32
CA SER A 311 -18.17 -24.64 -20.49
C SER A 311 -19.14 -23.49 -20.66
N CYS A 312 -19.74 -23.35 -21.83
CA CYS A 312 -20.74 -22.31 -22.07
C CYS A 312 -21.90 -22.84 -22.92
N ASN A 313 -23.09 -22.31 -22.65
CA ASN A 313 -24.27 -22.43 -23.48
C ASN A 313 -24.47 -21.10 -24.21
N GLY A 314 -24.30 -21.09 -25.54
CA GLY A 314 -24.25 -19.86 -26.33
C GLY A 314 -22.82 -19.50 -26.75
N PRO A 315 -22.56 -18.25 -27.17
CA PRO A 315 -21.22 -17.79 -27.51
C PRO A 315 -20.29 -17.84 -26.30
N ASP A 316 -19.02 -18.19 -26.52
CA ASP A 316 -17.97 -18.10 -25.51
C ASP A 316 -17.62 -16.62 -25.26
N PRO A 317 -18.01 -16.04 -24.11
CA PRO A 317 -17.77 -14.63 -23.84
C PRO A 317 -16.31 -14.33 -23.46
N PHE A 318 -15.54 -15.35 -23.04
CA PHE A 318 -14.16 -15.18 -22.59
C PHE A 318 -13.14 -15.58 -23.68
N GLY A 319 -13.58 -16.30 -24.71
CA GLY A 319 -12.78 -16.68 -25.87
C GLY A 319 -11.85 -17.88 -25.65
N TYR A 320 -11.96 -18.59 -24.52
CA TYR A 320 -11.05 -19.65 -24.14
C TYR A 320 -11.03 -20.84 -25.11
N PHE A 321 -12.15 -21.18 -25.77
CA PHE A 321 -12.15 -22.25 -26.77
C PHE A 321 -11.26 -21.92 -27.98
N ARG A 322 -11.08 -20.63 -28.31
CA ARG A 322 -10.20 -20.19 -29.39
C ARG A 322 -8.71 -20.35 -29.05
N LEU A 323 -8.39 -20.47 -27.77
CA LEU A 323 -7.04 -20.74 -27.27
C LEU A 323 -6.69 -22.23 -27.31
N GLY A 324 -7.61 -23.08 -27.79
CA GLY A 324 -7.44 -24.53 -27.82
C GLY A 324 -7.89 -25.24 -26.55
N TYR A 325 -8.60 -24.55 -25.65
CA TYR A 325 -9.29 -25.20 -24.53
C TYR A 325 -10.40 -26.13 -25.04
N GLN A 326 -10.56 -27.32 -24.45
CA GLN A 326 -11.49 -28.36 -24.92
C GLN A 326 -12.48 -28.83 -23.84
N GLY A 327 -12.60 -28.11 -22.72
CA GLY A 327 -13.49 -28.47 -21.61
C GLY A 327 -12.83 -29.36 -20.54
N GLN A 328 -11.54 -29.66 -20.65
CA GLN A 328 -10.80 -30.41 -19.64
C GLN A 328 -10.68 -29.64 -18.31
N PRO A 329 -10.67 -30.31 -17.14
CA PRO A 329 -10.36 -29.64 -15.88
C PRO A 329 -8.90 -29.16 -15.87
N LEU A 330 -8.69 -27.92 -15.43
CA LEU A 330 -7.36 -27.31 -15.28
C LEU A 330 -7.17 -26.81 -13.85
N SER A 331 -5.92 -26.88 -13.35
CA SER A 331 -5.55 -26.26 -12.08
C SER A 331 -5.55 -24.73 -12.17
N ASP A 332 -5.52 -24.06 -11.02
CA ASP A 332 -5.48 -22.60 -10.94
C ASP A 332 -4.32 -21.99 -11.74
N GLN A 333 -3.15 -22.62 -11.71
CA GLN A 333 -1.98 -22.18 -12.48
C GLN A 333 -2.13 -22.46 -13.98
N GLN A 334 -2.70 -23.60 -14.36
CA GLN A 334 -2.93 -23.92 -15.77
C GLN A 334 -3.94 -22.97 -16.42
N TRP A 335 -4.98 -22.57 -15.69
CA TRP A 335 -5.90 -21.52 -16.13
C TRP A 335 -5.20 -20.19 -16.33
N LEU A 336 -4.36 -19.80 -15.37
CA LEU A 336 -3.56 -18.59 -15.46
C LEU A 336 -2.61 -18.61 -16.67
N ASP A 337 -1.84 -19.67 -16.84
CA ASP A 337 -0.88 -19.82 -17.94
C ASP A 337 -1.58 -19.76 -19.32
N LEU A 338 -2.78 -20.33 -19.42
CA LEU A 338 -3.57 -20.33 -20.65
C LEU A 338 -4.11 -18.94 -21.02
N THR A 339 -4.46 -18.11 -20.03
CA THR A 339 -5.35 -16.96 -20.24
C THR A 339 -4.79 -15.61 -19.77
N CYS A 340 -3.62 -15.56 -19.13
CA CYS A 340 -3.08 -14.32 -18.53
C CYS A 340 -2.80 -13.17 -19.52
N LYS A 341 -2.77 -13.45 -20.82
CA LYS A 341 -2.57 -12.47 -21.90
C LYS A 341 -3.87 -12.05 -22.58
N GLU A 342 -4.98 -12.69 -22.23
CA GLU A 342 -6.29 -12.42 -22.80
C GLU A 342 -6.99 -11.31 -22.04
N ARG A 343 -8.02 -10.72 -22.67
CA ARG A 343 -8.85 -9.67 -22.06
C ARG A 343 -9.45 -10.08 -20.71
N PHE A 344 -9.70 -11.38 -20.50
CA PHE A 344 -10.30 -11.90 -19.28
C PHE A 344 -9.41 -12.99 -18.69
N PRO A 345 -8.39 -12.63 -17.89
CA PRO A 345 -7.46 -13.59 -17.29
C PRO A 345 -8.13 -14.46 -16.22
N ALA A 346 -8.06 -15.78 -16.43
CA ALA A 346 -8.36 -16.83 -15.46
C ALA A 346 -9.70 -16.66 -14.72
N VAL A 347 -10.75 -16.19 -15.43
CA VAL A 347 -12.09 -16.01 -14.86
C VAL A 347 -12.61 -17.24 -14.12
N PRO A 348 -12.40 -18.49 -14.59
CA PRO A 348 -12.86 -19.68 -13.87
C PRO A 348 -12.29 -19.72 -12.45
N VAL A 349 -11.02 -19.39 -12.27
CA VAL A 349 -10.37 -19.36 -10.95
C VAL A 349 -10.83 -18.15 -10.16
N GLN A 350 -10.86 -16.97 -10.78
CA GLN A 350 -11.24 -15.71 -10.13
C GLN A 350 -12.61 -15.82 -9.45
N ILE A 351 -13.63 -16.31 -10.17
CA ILE A 351 -14.99 -16.37 -9.64
C ILE A 351 -15.19 -17.55 -8.67
N VAL A 352 -14.62 -18.72 -8.96
CA VAL A 352 -14.75 -19.89 -8.08
C VAL A 352 -14.12 -19.60 -6.72
N ARG A 353 -12.86 -19.13 -6.70
CA ARG A 353 -12.17 -18.84 -5.44
C ARG A 353 -12.80 -17.68 -4.69
N TYR A 354 -13.32 -16.68 -5.40
CA TYR A 354 -14.07 -15.59 -4.78
C TYR A 354 -15.35 -16.09 -4.10
N MET A 355 -16.15 -16.92 -4.78
CA MET A 355 -17.40 -17.46 -4.23
C MET A 355 -17.19 -18.58 -3.21
N ASP A 356 -15.98 -19.15 -3.12
CA ASP A 356 -15.57 -20.05 -2.03
C ASP A 356 -15.24 -19.26 -0.75
N ASN A 357 -15.10 -17.94 -0.84
CA ASN A 357 -14.98 -17.07 0.33
C ASN A 357 -16.32 -16.99 1.08
N PRO A 358 -16.35 -17.20 2.42
CA PRO A 358 -17.59 -17.15 3.19
C PRO A 358 -18.27 -15.77 3.23
N LEU A 359 -17.56 -14.71 2.86
CA LEU A 359 -18.11 -13.34 2.79
C LEU A 359 -18.75 -13.02 1.42
N SER A 360 -18.66 -13.93 0.44
CA SER A 360 -19.28 -13.75 -0.88
C SER A 360 -20.81 -13.78 -0.78
N GLY A 361 -21.46 -12.99 -1.64
CA GLY A 361 -22.91 -13.02 -1.82
C GLY A 361 -23.42 -14.34 -2.43
N ASP A 362 -24.73 -14.57 -2.32
CA ASP A 362 -25.41 -15.66 -3.04
C ASP A 362 -25.39 -15.42 -4.55
N ILE A 363 -25.33 -14.13 -4.93
CA ILE A 363 -25.08 -13.68 -6.30
C ILE A 363 -23.87 -12.75 -6.29
N VAL A 364 -22.96 -12.99 -7.23
CA VAL A 364 -21.85 -12.08 -7.55
C VAL A 364 -22.13 -11.47 -8.92
N ALA A 365 -22.38 -10.16 -8.94
CA ALA A 365 -22.63 -9.41 -10.16
C ALA A 365 -21.32 -8.86 -10.72
N VAL A 366 -21.15 -8.88 -12.04
CA VAL A 366 -19.94 -8.38 -12.68
C VAL A 366 -20.28 -7.45 -13.82
N LEU A 367 -19.51 -6.37 -13.85
CA LEU A 367 -19.56 -5.32 -14.83
C LEU A 367 -18.13 -5.08 -15.32
N ASN A 368 -17.93 -5.19 -16.63
CA ASN A 368 -16.63 -5.05 -17.27
C ASN A 368 -16.56 -3.76 -18.11
N PRO A 369 -15.35 -3.19 -18.29
CA PRO A 369 -15.11 -2.09 -19.22
C PRO A 369 -15.68 -2.39 -20.62
N PRO A 370 -16.26 -1.39 -21.31
CA PRO A 370 -16.20 0.05 -21.04
C PRO A 370 -17.27 0.58 -20.06
N LYS A 371 -17.97 -0.30 -19.35
CA LYS A 371 -18.90 0.09 -18.27
C LYS A 371 -18.11 0.35 -16.98
N ALA A 372 -18.59 1.25 -16.12
CA ALA A 372 -18.09 1.42 -14.75
C ALA A 372 -19.24 1.55 -13.72
N LEU A 373 -18.87 1.41 -12.45
CA LEU A 373 -19.76 1.72 -11.34
C LEU A 373 -19.98 3.23 -11.24
N LYS A 374 -21.23 3.63 -11.07
CA LYS A 374 -21.60 5.00 -10.75
C LYS A 374 -21.17 5.35 -9.34
N THR A 375 -20.45 6.46 -9.18
CA THR A 375 -20.05 6.98 -7.88
C THR A 375 -20.57 8.40 -7.68
N ALA A 376 -20.71 8.84 -6.42
CA ALA A 376 -21.30 10.14 -6.08
C ALA A 376 -20.48 11.35 -6.58
N VAL A 377 -19.19 11.17 -6.87
CA VAL A 377 -18.27 12.26 -7.27
C VAL A 377 -18.02 12.32 -8.78
N GLY A 378 -18.50 11.33 -9.55
CA GLY A 378 -18.13 11.16 -10.95
C GLY A 378 -16.65 10.78 -11.06
N ILE A 379 -16.37 9.59 -11.59
CA ILE A 379 -14.99 9.11 -11.77
C ILE A 379 -14.61 9.13 -13.26
N ALA A 380 -13.33 9.04 -13.58
CA ALA A 380 -12.79 8.92 -14.93
C ALA A 380 -12.35 7.47 -15.22
N GLY A 381 -11.89 6.77 -14.17
CA GLY A 381 -11.57 5.35 -14.22
C GLY A 381 -12.14 4.61 -13.01
N CYS A 382 -12.33 3.30 -13.17
CA CYS A 382 -12.84 2.37 -12.17
C CYS A 382 -12.16 1.00 -12.34
N HIS A 383 -12.11 0.19 -11.29
CA HIS A 383 -11.65 -1.19 -11.33
C HIS A 383 -12.76 -2.06 -10.76
N ALA A 384 -13.52 -2.74 -11.63
CA ALA A 384 -14.82 -3.30 -11.24
C ALA A 384 -15.08 -4.72 -11.75
N GLY A 385 -14.27 -5.22 -12.68
CA GLY A 385 -14.55 -6.45 -13.40
C GLY A 385 -13.39 -7.42 -13.45
N PHE A 386 -13.44 -8.30 -14.44
CA PHE A 386 -12.41 -9.29 -14.73
C PHE A 386 -11.45 -8.86 -15.85
N ALA A 387 -11.60 -7.65 -16.38
CA ALA A 387 -10.79 -7.23 -17.51
C ALA A 387 -9.30 -7.22 -17.16
N ASP A 388 -8.47 -7.47 -18.16
CA ASP A 388 -7.02 -7.40 -18.05
C ASP A 388 -6.54 -6.04 -17.54
N THR A 389 -7.23 -4.97 -17.95
CA THR A 389 -7.00 -3.61 -17.46
C THR A 389 -7.28 -3.43 -15.97
N ASP A 390 -8.10 -4.27 -15.34
CA ASP A 390 -8.39 -4.23 -13.90
C ASP A 390 -7.55 -5.23 -13.11
N CYS A 391 -7.30 -6.43 -13.65
CA CYS A 391 -6.67 -7.52 -12.89
C CYS A 391 -5.21 -7.79 -13.24
N VAL A 392 -4.72 -7.43 -14.44
CA VAL A 392 -3.33 -7.74 -14.85
C VAL A 392 -2.40 -6.58 -14.48
N VAL A 393 -1.37 -6.89 -13.71
CA VAL A 393 -0.40 -5.91 -13.19
C VAL A 393 1.03 -6.27 -13.55
N GLY A 394 1.87 -5.24 -13.57
CA GLY A 394 3.31 -5.37 -13.81
C GLY A 394 4.08 -5.52 -12.50
N ILE A 395 5.15 -6.33 -12.54
CA ILE A 395 6.09 -6.49 -11.43
C ILE A 395 7.51 -6.45 -11.95
N LEU A 396 8.36 -5.64 -11.31
CA LEU A 396 9.79 -5.57 -11.55
C LEU A 396 10.54 -5.96 -10.28
N MET A 397 11.53 -6.84 -10.42
CA MET A 397 12.29 -7.40 -9.30
C MET A 397 13.77 -7.46 -9.62
N LYS A 398 14.63 -6.96 -8.73
CA LYS A 398 16.09 -7.07 -8.87
C LYS A 398 16.77 -6.98 -7.52
N GLY A 399 17.76 -7.82 -7.27
CA GLY A 399 18.51 -7.75 -6.03
C GLY A 399 19.42 -8.95 -5.82
N PRO A 400 20.30 -8.91 -4.82
CA PRO A 400 21.20 -10.01 -4.49
C PRO A 400 20.49 -11.29 -4.05
N ASP A 401 19.28 -11.19 -3.49
CA ASP A 401 18.51 -12.34 -3.01
C ASP A 401 17.38 -12.74 -3.98
N ILE A 402 17.27 -12.04 -5.11
CA ILE A 402 16.26 -12.29 -6.14
C ILE A 402 16.93 -13.05 -7.28
N ASP A 403 16.52 -14.31 -7.49
CA ASP A 403 16.98 -15.14 -8.61
C ASP A 403 15.94 -15.08 -9.76
N PRO A 404 16.19 -14.33 -10.85
CA PRO A 404 15.23 -14.19 -11.94
C PRO A 404 14.86 -15.51 -12.62
N SER A 405 15.71 -16.53 -12.54
CA SER A 405 15.50 -17.82 -13.20
C SER A 405 14.45 -18.70 -12.50
N LYS A 406 14.21 -18.45 -11.21
CA LYS A 406 13.22 -19.18 -10.41
C LYS A 406 11.83 -18.54 -10.42
N ILE A 407 11.74 -17.30 -10.88
CA ILE A 407 10.49 -16.54 -10.88
C ILE A 407 9.74 -16.83 -12.18
N PRO A 408 8.49 -17.29 -12.14
CA PRO A 408 7.70 -17.51 -13.36
C PRO A 408 7.35 -16.18 -14.05
N ASP A 409 7.02 -16.25 -15.34
CA ASP A 409 6.60 -15.07 -16.13
C ASP A 409 5.16 -14.61 -15.86
N THR A 410 4.43 -15.39 -15.06
CA THR A 410 3.05 -15.15 -14.62
C THR A 410 2.83 -15.85 -13.28
N PHE A 411 2.08 -15.21 -12.38
CA PHE A 411 1.64 -15.79 -11.12
C PHE A 411 0.49 -14.97 -10.52
N TRP A 412 -0.19 -15.57 -9.56
CA TRP A 412 -1.22 -14.90 -8.76
C TRP A 412 -0.59 -13.91 -7.79
N LEU A 413 -0.95 -12.63 -7.89
CA LEU A 413 -0.28 -11.55 -7.18
C LEU A 413 -0.32 -11.72 -5.65
N HIS A 414 -1.42 -12.23 -5.09
CA HIS A 414 -1.55 -12.47 -3.65
C HIS A 414 -0.50 -13.44 -3.08
N ARG A 415 0.21 -14.18 -3.95
CA ARG A 415 1.30 -15.10 -3.60
C ARG A 415 2.69 -14.45 -3.64
N LEU A 416 2.81 -13.18 -4.04
CA LEU A 416 4.10 -12.48 -4.22
C LEU A 416 5.01 -12.61 -2.99
N HIS A 417 4.51 -12.30 -1.80
CA HIS A 417 5.35 -12.33 -0.59
C HIS A 417 5.69 -13.76 -0.15
N ARG A 418 4.70 -14.66 -0.15
CA ARG A 418 4.84 -16.02 0.37
C ARG A 418 5.63 -16.94 -0.56
N ASP A 419 5.30 -16.96 -1.84
CA ASP A 419 5.77 -17.99 -2.79
C ASP A 419 6.84 -17.48 -3.76
N ILE A 420 6.90 -16.16 -4.02
CA ILE A 420 7.84 -15.58 -4.99
C ILE A 420 9.04 -14.94 -4.30
N LEU A 421 8.78 -14.09 -3.30
CA LEU A 421 9.83 -13.43 -2.52
C LEU A 421 10.26 -14.26 -1.31
N GLU A 422 9.43 -15.21 -0.86
CA GLU A 422 9.65 -16.04 0.33
C GLU A 422 10.00 -15.21 1.59
N ILE A 423 9.33 -14.06 1.73
CA ILE A 423 9.51 -13.14 2.87
C ILE A 423 8.28 -13.19 3.78
N ASP A 424 8.49 -12.97 5.08
CA ASP A 424 7.42 -12.70 6.04
C ASP A 424 7.20 -11.19 6.17
N PRO A 425 6.17 -10.63 5.52
CA PRO A 425 5.89 -9.20 5.59
C PRO A 425 5.21 -8.81 6.91
N GLY A 426 4.66 -9.77 7.68
CA GLY A 426 3.93 -9.53 8.93
C GLY A 426 4.81 -9.04 10.07
N ASN A 427 6.13 -9.14 9.93
CA ASN A 427 7.09 -8.81 10.98
C ASN A 427 8.14 -7.76 10.55
N PRO A 428 7.75 -6.49 10.31
CA PRO A 428 8.72 -5.41 10.12
C PRO A 428 9.56 -5.14 11.38
N GLU A 429 9.35 -5.82 12.51
CA GLU A 429 10.05 -5.54 13.78
C GLU A 429 11.46 -6.12 13.89
N THR A 430 12.05 -6.68 12.83
CA THR A 430 13.50 -6.94 12.76
C THR A 430 14.31 -5.65 12.58
N ALA A 431 13.94 -4.63 13.36
CA ALA A 431 14.48 -3.30 13.28
C ALA A 431 15.78 -3.21 14.11
N ARG A 432 16.84 -2.72 13.48
CA ARG A 432 18.13 -2.44 14.12
C ARG A 432 18.02 -1.22 15.02
N ARG A 433 18.98 -1.09 15.94
CA ARG A 433 19.14 0.13 16.75
C ARG A 433 19.49 1.31 15.85
N GLU A 434 19.19 2.53 16.31
CA GLU A 434 19.60 3.74 15.60
C GLU A 434 21.13 3.83 15.56
N ARG A 435 21.68 4.58 14.62
CA ARG A 435 23.13 4.84 14.61
C ARG A 435 23.51 5.69 15.81
N ASN A 436 24.72 5.47 16.31
CA ASN A 436 25.31 6.35 17.30
C ASN A 436 25.84 7.60 16.60
N SER A 437 25.98 8.70 17.33
CA SER A 437 26.64 9.89 16.79
C SER A 437 27.43 10.63 17.86
N LEU A 438 28.48 11.32 17.42
CA LEU A 438 29.29 12.21 18.23
C LEU A 438 29.43 13.53 17.48
N MET A 439 29.05 14.64 18.10
CA MET A 439 29.18 15.97 17.53
C MET A 439 29.97 16.90 18.43
N VAL A 440 30.67 17.85 17.82
CA VAL A 440 31.39 18.92 18.49
C VAL A 440 30.98 20.26 17.88
N SER A 441 30.48 21.19 18.70
CA SER A 441 30.03 22.51 18.24
C SER A 441 30.36 23.59 19.27
N GLY A 442 31.18 24.58 18.89
CA GLY A 442 31.45 25.79 19.70
C GLY A 442 31.67 25.54 21.21
N GLY A 443 32.56 24.61 21.58
CA GLY A 443 32.88 24.26 22.97
C GLY A 443 31.91 23.27 23.65
N ARG A 444 30.98 22.68 22.90
CA ARG A 444 30.10 21.59 23.35
C ARG A 444 30.44 20.28 22.65
N ILE A 445 30.24 19.19 23.37
CA ILE A 445 30.31 17.81 22.87
C ILE A 445 28.93 17.19 23.08
N GLU A 446 28.40 16.56 22.04
CA GLU A 446 27.14 15.82 22.08
C GLU A 446 27.36 14.39 21.65
N LEU A 447 27.03 13.44 22.53
CA LEU A 447 27.08 12.01 22.27
C LEU A 447 25.66 11.46 22.25
N GLN A 448 25.31 10.81 21.15
CA GLN A 448 24.06 10.07 20.97
C GLN A 448 24.39 8.57 20.87
N ALA A 449 23.75 7.75 21.70
CA ALA A 449 23.93 6.31 21.68
C ALA A 449 22.57 5.59 21.74
N SER A 450 22.32 4.69 20.79
CA SER A 450 21.10 3.90 20.75
C SER A 450 21.38 2.46 21.18
N PRO A 451 21.03 2.07 22.42
CA PRO A 451 21.32 0.73 22.93
C PRO A 451 20.39 -0.33 22.32
N ALA A 452 19.21 0.07 21.85
CA ALA A 452 18.20 -0.80 21.27
C ALA A 452 17.31 0.01 20.31
N HIS A 453 16.58 -0.69 19.43
CA HIS A 453 15.60 -0.07 18.54
C HIS A 453 14.64 0.83 19.33
N ARG A 454 14.40 2.05 18.80
CA ARG A 454 13.58 3.12 19.41
C ARG A 454 14.05 3.66 20.75
N TRP A 455 15.25 3.30 21.22
CA TRP A 455 15.84 3.87 22.43
C TRP A 455 17.03 4.74 22.09
N ASN A 456 17.14 5.88 22.76
CA ASN A 456 18.19 6.85 22.49
C ASN A 456 18.68 7.51 23.78
N GLY A 457 19.93 7.28 24.14
CA GLY A 457 20.65 8.05 25.15
C GLY A 457 21.36 9.23 24.50
N MET A 458 21.27 10.41 25.12
CA MET A 458 21.95 11.62 24.65
C MET A 458 22.61 12.33 25.82
N LEU A 459 23.89 12.64 25.67
CA LEU A 459 24.70 13.45 26.57
C LEU A 459 25.15 14.69 25.81
N SER A 460 24.87 15.88 26.32
CA SER A 460 25.39 17.15 25.81
C SER A 460 26.14 17.84 26.94
N ALA A 461 27.40 18.22 26.74
CA ALA A 461 28.25 18.84 27.75
C ALA A 461 29.09 19.98 27.16
N GLY A 462 29.27 21.06 27.91
CA GLY A 462 30.14 22.19 27.56
C GLY A 462 30.38 23.13 28.74
N SER A 463 30.92 24.32 28.46
CA SER A 463 31.19 25.36 29.49
C SER A 463 29.98 25.76 30.30
N ASP A 464 28.80 25.68 29.69
CA ASP A 464 27.53 26.19 30.24
C ASP A 464 26.78 25.10 31.03
N GLY A 465 27.36 23.90 31.17
CA GLY A 465 26.80 22.75 31.88
C GLY A 465 26.64 21.50 31.03
N TRP A 466 25.93 20.52 31.58
CA TRP A 466 25.65 19.23 30.94
C TRP A 466 24.18 18.84 31.02
N THR A 467 23.75 17.98 30.12
CA THR A 467 22.41 17.39 30.08
C THR A 467 22.52 15.95 29.61
N VAL A 468 21.84 15.05 30.32
CA VAL A 468 21.70 13.63 29.96
C VAL A 468 20.22 13.31 29.83
N THR A 469 19.81 12.76 28.70
CA THR A 469 18.43 12.33 28.45
C THR A 469 18.39 10.91 27.91
N CYS A 470 17.39 10.14 28.32
CA CYS A 470 17.01 8.88 27.71
C CYS A 470 15.63 9.05 27.07
N GLU A 471 15.57 8.83 25.76
CA GLU A 471 14.38 9.03 24.93
C GLU A 471 13.93 7.72 24.30
N ARG A 472 12.62 7.61 24.10
CA ARG A 472 11.96 6.57 23.32
C ARG A 472 11.24 7.18 22.13
N SER A 473 11.39 6.59 20.95
CA SER A 473 10.63 6.96 19.76
C SER A 473 9.18 6.52 19.92
N LEU A 474 8.26 7.48 20.00
CA LEU A 474 6.82 7.23 20.09
C LEU A 474 6.21 6.96 18.72
N ALA A 475 6.66 7.73 17.72
CA ALA A 475 6.13 7.69 16.36
C ALA A 475 7.28 7.84 15.37
N ARG A 476 7.21 7.10 14.27
CA ARG A 476 8.14 7.17 13.13
C ARG A 476 7.29 7.07 11.88
N SER A 477 7.51 7.97 10.93
CA SER A 477 7.10 7.87 9.53
C SER A 477 8.33 7.99 8.64
N LEU A 478 8.18 7.94 7.32
CA LEU A 478 9.30 8.22 6.40
C LEU A 478 9.86 9.64 6.54
N ILE A 479 9.03 10.64 6.84
CA ILE A 479 9.43 12.06 6.88
C ILE A 479 9.60 12.56 8.33
N THR A 480 9.01 11.90 9.33
CA THR A 480 9.00 12.40 10.71
C THR A 480 9.37 11.35 11.74
N GLN A 481 9.95 11.78 12.86
CA GLN A 481 10.10 10.94 14.06
C GLN A 481 9.93 11.77 15.33
N ILE A 482 9.17 11.22 16.27
CA ILE A 482 8.85 11.85 17.54
C ILE A 482 9.48 11.04 18.67
N TRP A 483 10.30 11.72 19.46
CA TRP A 483 10.97 11.19 20.64
C TRP A 483 10.41 11.86 21.89
N THR A 484 10.20 11.06 22.94
CA THR A 484 9.90 11.56 24.29
C THR A 484 10.83 10.92 25.28
N GLY A 485 11.17 11.61 26.36
CA GLY A 485 12.11 11.06 27.32
C GLY A 485 12.16 11.80 28.64
N LEU A 486 13.01 11.28 29.52
CA LEU A 486 13.34 11.89 30.80
C LEU A 486 14.86 12.04 30.90
N GLY A 487 15.30 12.95 31.76
CA GLY A 487 16.71 13.21 31.93
C GLY A 487 17.02 14.09 33.13
N ILE A 488 18.27 14.52 33.18
CA ILE A 488 18.82 15.40 34.19
C ILE A 488 19.74 16.43 33.54
N THR A 489 19.72 17.66 34.05
CA THR A 489 20.56 18.77 33.57
C THR A 489 21.23 19.50 34.73
N SER A 490 22.44 20.01 34.54
CA SER A 490 23.20 20.74 35.58
C SER A 490 22.76 22.19 35.76
N GLY A 491 21.95 22.73 34.84
CA GLY A 491 21.59 24.15 34.80
C GLY A 491 20.27 24.50 35.50
N GLY A 492 19.79 23.69 36.45
CA GLY A 492 18.45 23.87 37.00
C GLY A 492 18.37 24.43 38.43
N GLU A 493 17.15 24.42 38.95
CA GLU A 493 16.70 25.18 40.12
C GLU A 493 16.54 24.25 41.34
N PRO A 494 17.19 24.53 42.49
CA PRO A 494 18.09 25.66 42.76
C PRO A 494 19.47 25.50 42.09
N ALA A 495 20.07 26.64 41.75
CA ALA A 495 21.31 26.73 41.00
C ALA A 495 22.41 25.80 41.53
N GLY A 496 23.01 24.99 40.64
CA GLY A 496 24.10 24.08 40.96
C GLY A 496 23.69 22.64 41.29
N SER A 497 22.38 22.34 41.37
CA SER A 497 21.88 20.96 41.56
C SER A 497 21.41 20.32 40.24
N PRO A 498 21.65 19.00 40.04
CA PRO A 498 21.02 18.26 38.95
C PRO A 498 19.51 18.39 39.03
N THR A 499 18.90 18.85 37.94
CA THR A 499 17.46 19.07 37.85
C THR A 499 16.83 18.09 36.88
N PRO A 500 15.75 17.40 37.28
CA PRO A 500 15.07 16.47 36.39
C PRO A 500 14.33 17.21 35.28
N VAL A 501 14.40 16.65 34.07
CA VAL A 501 13.78 17.19 32.86
C VAL A 501 12.95 16.15 32.14
N ALA A 502 11.89 16.61 31.47
CA ALA A 502 11.27 15.88 30.37
C ALA A 502 11.83 16.37 29.04
N SER A 503 12.08 15.46 28.10
CA SER A 503 12.52 15.75 26.73
C SER A 503 11.41 15.44 25.74
N SER A 504 11.23 16.32 24.74
CA SER A 504 10.42 16.05 23.56
C SER A 504 11.17 16.54 22.34
N ARG A 505 11.34 15.66 21.34
CA ARG A 505 12.12 15.95 20.14
C ARG A 505 11.41 15.47 18.89
N LEU A 506 11.39 16.32 17.88
CA LEU A 506 10.76 16.09 16.59
C LEU A 506 11.81 16.25 15.50
N ASN A 507 12.02 15.17 14.73
CA ASN A 507 12.88 15.18 13.56
C ASN A 507 12.01 15.23 12.29
N PHE A 508 12.38 16.08 11.35
CA PHE A 508 11.88 16.12 9.98
C PHE A 508 13.00 15.75 9.01
N TYR A 509 12.74 14.78 8.16
CA TYR A 509 13.70 14.18 7.24
C TYR A 509 13.38 14.58 5.79
N LEU A 510 14.36 15.16 5.10
CA LEU A 510 14.27 15.55 3.69
C LEU A 510 15.51 15.02 2.97
N GLY A 511 15.54 13.70 2.72
CA GLY A 511 16.75 13.03 2.23
C GLY A 511 17.90 13.26 3.22
N PRO A 512 19.12 13.64 2.81
CA PRO A 512 20.25 13.82 3.73
C PRO A 512 20.08 14.96 4.75
N LEU A 513 19.12 15.85 4.55
CA LEU A 513 18.82 16.96 5.46
C LEU A 513 17.89 16.51 6.59
N VAL A 514 18.23 16.86 7.82
CA VAL A 514 17.41 16.62 9.00
C VAL A 514 17.22 17.94 9.75
N TYR A 515 15.96 18.34 9.92
CA TYR A 515 15.61 19.42 10.84
C TYR A 515 15.16 18.81 12.17
N GLU A 516 15.80 19.23 13.26
CA GLU A 516 15.50 18.79 14.61
C GLU A 516 14.92 19.95 15.42
N TYR A 517 13.79 19.70 16.08
CA TYR A 517 13.20 20.59 17.08
C TYR A 517 13.11 19.88 18.42
N LYS A 518 13.81 20.39 19.43
CA LYS A 518 13.93 19.76 20.75
C LYS A 518 13.44 20.70 21.84
N ASN A 519 12.73 20.14 22.82
CA ASN A 519 12.26 20.81 24.01
C ASN A 519 12.71 20.05 25.24
N LEU A 520 13.28 20.77 26.20
CA LEU A 520 13.52 20.31 27.56
C LEU A 520 12.58 21.07 28.49
N ILE A 521 11.85 20.36 29.34
CA ILE A 521 10.93 20.92 30.33
C ILE A 521 11.51 20.61 31.71
N LEU A 522 11.91 21.65 32.45
CA LEU A 522 12.34 21.51 33.84
C LEU A 522 11.14 21.09 34.68
N LEU A 523 11.16 19.89 35.26
CA LEU A 523 10.00 19.37 36.00
C LEU A 523 9.61 20.23 37.22
N PRO A 524 10.55 20.83 37.99
CA PRO A 524 10.18 21.64 39.16
C PRO A 524 9.41 22.92 38.82
N SER A 525 9.78 23.62 37.74
CA SER A 525 9.20 24.92 37.39
C SER A 525 8.30 24.90 36.15
N GLY A 526 8.26 23.80 35.42
CA GLY A 526 7.58 23.70 34.11
C GLY A 526 8.23 24.55 33.01
N LYS A 527 9.37 25.20 33.29
CA LYS A 527 10.06 26.07 32.36
C LYS A 527 10.55 25.27 31.15
N ARG A 528 10.21 25.75 29.96
CA ARG A 528 10.58 25.14 28.67
C ARG A 528 11.85 25.80 28.11
N ILE A 529 12.77 24.96 27.65
CA ILE A 529 13.98 25.34 26.93
C ILE A 529 13.90 24.65 25.56
N SER A 530 13.85 25.44 24.50
CA SER A 530 13.70 24.94 23.13
C SER A 530 14.96 25.19 22.31
N SER A 531 15.31 24.23 21.46
CA SER A 531 16.41 24.35 20.49
C SER A 531 15.97 23.83 19.14
N SER A 532 16.61 24.37 18.09
CA SER A 532 16.37 23.94 16.71
C SER A 532 17.69 23.82 16.00
N SER A 533 17.88 22.72 15.28
CA SER A 533 19.05 22.50 14.47
C SER A 533 18.70 21.95 13.10
N LEU A 534 19.57 22.24 12.15
CA LEU A 534 19.52 21.72 10.80
C LEU A 534 20.83 21.00 10.55
N ARG A 535 20.77 19.70 10.28
CA ARG A 535 21.96 18.90 10.02
C ARG A 535 21.91 18.22 8.67
N VAL A 536 23.07 18.10 8.05
CA VAL A 536 23.29 17.34 6.82
C VAL A 536 24.07 16.08 7.19
N GLU A 537 23.48 14.93 6.92
CA GLU A 537 24.09 13.62 7.13
C GLU A 537 24.65 13.13 5.79
N THR A 538 25.98 12.99 5.73
CA THR A 538 26.65 12.48 4.53
C THR A 538 26.68 10.95 4.54
N LYS A 539 26.85 10.35 3.36
CA LYS A 539 26.94 8.89 3.21
C LYS A 539 28.09 8.25 3.98
N CYS A 540 29.21 8.97 4.14
CA CYS A 540 30.38 8.51 4.89
C CYS A 540 30.25 8.68 6.41
N GLY A 541 29.06 9.06 6.89
CA GLY A 541 28.78 9.21 8.31
C GLY A 541 29.25 10.53 8.89
N VAL A 542 29.74 11.48 8.09
CA VAL A 542 30.02 12.85 8.57
C VAL A 542 28.72 13.63 8.70
N ILE A 543 28.57 14.37 9.80
CA ILE A 543 27.44 15.24 10.10
C ILE A 543 27.94 16.68 10.14
N VAL A 544 27.26 17.57 9.42
CA VAL A 544 27.43 19.01 9.56
C VAL A 544 26.14 19.58 10.12
N GLU A 545 26.21 20.22 11.27
CA GLU A 545 25.05 20.81 11.94
C GLU A 545 25.16 22.33 11.99
N TRP A 546 24.04 22.99 11.74
CA TRP A 546 23.80 24.37 12.16
C TRP A 546 22.72 24.40 13.25
N SER A 547 23.06 24.98 14.39
CA SER A 547 22.19 25.14 15.55
C SER A 547 21.92 26.62 15.80
N HIS A 548 20.64 27.01 15.82
CA HIS A 548 20.22 28.39 16.06
C HIS A 548 20.57 28.84 17.50
N PRO A 549 21.11 30.07 17.72
CA PRO A 549 21.29 31.12 16.72
C PRO A 549 22.55 31.05 15.86
N ASN A 550 23.72 30.57 16.34
CA ASN A 550 24.98 30.68 15.59
C ASN A 550 26.03 29.59 15.92
N ARG A 551 25.64 28.32 16.06
CA ARG A 551 26.61 27.23 16.30
C ARG A 551 26.73 26.36 15.06
N ILE A 552 27.94 26.21 14.55
CA ILE A 552 28.26 25.18 13.55
C ILE A 552 28.92 24.02 14.28
N GLY A 553 28.39 22.82 14.04
CA GLY A 553 28.88 21.57 14.58
C GLY A 553 29.41 20.65 13.49
N LEU A 554 30.42 19.87 13.84
CA LEU A 554 30.92 18.77 13.04
C LEU A 554 30.85 17.49 13.86
N GLY A 555 30.42 16.41 13.23
CA GLY A 555 30.25 15.14 13.90
C GLY A 555 30.40 13.94 12.99
N ILE A 556 30.32 12.77 13.61
CA ILE A 556 30.37 11.46 12.96
C ILE A 556 29.24 10.58 13.46
N THR A 557 28.74 9.68 12.62
CA THR A 557 27.76 8.64 12.95
C THR A 557 28.26 7.25 12.56
N TRP A 558 27.93 6.23 13.38
CA TRP A 558 28.36 4.85 13.19
C TRP A 558 27.35 3.82 13.70
#